data_AF-A0AA39CEJ5-F1
#
_entry.id   AF-A0AA39CEJ5-F1
#
_cell.length_a   1.000
_cell.length_b   1.000
_cell.length_c   1.000
_cell.angle_alpha   90.00
_cell.angle_beta   90.00
_cell.angle_gamma   90.00
#
_symmetry.space_group_name_H-M   'P 1'
#
loop_
_entity.id
_entity.type
_entity.pdbx_description
1 polymer ?
#
loop_
_entity_poly.entity_id
_entity_poly.type
_entity_poly.pdbx_seq_one_letter_code
_entity_poly.pdbx_strand_id
1 'polypeptide(L)'
;MAQSPPDPDVYGYLPSEPAALFGVAFFGISMIACILQVIFGRHKHYWMLTIALAALGEGLGWGARLWAHFAPTDWMPFMIQTCSLVVSPILISAADYILFCKL
;
A
#
# COMPACT_ATOMS: atom_id res chain seq x y z
N MET A 1 33.76 -9.94 17.03
CA MET A 1 32.59 -9.13 17.43
C MET A 1 31.43 -10.11 17.53
N ALA A 2 31.04 -10.52 18.74
CA ALA A 2 29.92 -11.42 18.91
C ALA A 2 28.66 -10.69 18.43
N GLN A 3 27.96 -11.25 17.44
CA GLN A 3 26.67 -10.71 17.04
C GLN A 3 25.72 -10.87 18.24
N SER A 4 25.13 -9.76 18.69
CA SER A 4 24.00 -9.78 19.61
C SER A 4 22.95 -10.76 19.09
N PRO A 5 22.21 -11.49 19.95
CA PRO A 5 21.08 -12.27 19.47
C PRO A 5 20.18 -11.35 18.62
N PRO A 6 19.72 -11.79 17.44
CA PRO A 6 18.86 -10.96 16.61
C PRO A 6 17.68 -10.50 17.47
N ASP A 7 17.48 -9.19 17.56
CA ASP A 7 16.33 -8.66 18.27
C ASP A 7 15.09 -9.27 17.64
N PRO A 8 14.21 -9.93 18.42
CA PRO A 8 13.06 -10.63 17.86
C PRO A 8 12.06 -9.67 17.24
N ASP A 9 12.19 -8.36 17.49
CA ASP A 9 11.35 -7.30 16.94
C ASP A 9 11.95 -6.74 15.65
N VAL A 10 11.30 -7.05 14.52
CA VAL A 10 11.76 -6.65 13.18
C VAL A 10 11.61 -5.14 12.96
N TYR A 11 10.65 -4.50 13.64
CA TYR A 11 10.40 -3.07 13.51
C TYR A 11 11.25 -2.23 14.46
N GLY A 12 11.70 -2.82 15.58
CA GLY A 12 12.37 -2.10 16.68
C GLY A 12 11.43 -1.16 17.46
N TYR A 13 10.13 -1.22 17.18
CA TYR A 13 9.05 -0.53 17.87
C TYR A 13 7.71 -1.20 17.56
N LEU A 14 6.73 -1.05 18.45
CA LEU A 14 5.38 -1.53 18.19
C LEU A 14 4.67 -0.62 17.16
N PRO A 15 4.29 -1.12 15.97
CA PRO A 15 3.58 -0.31 14.98
C PRO A 15 2.29 0.26 15.55
N SER A 16 1.94 1.51 15.23
CA SER A 16 0.70 2.11 15.73
C SER A 16 -0.53 1.56 15.00
N GLU A 17 -1.44 0.91 15.74
CA GLU A 17 -2.73 0.41 15.24
C GLU A 17 -3.59 1.49 14.53
N PRO A 18 -3.84 2.68 15.11
CA PRO A 18 -4.74 3.65 14.46
C PRO A 18 -4.20 4.17 13.13
N ALA A 19 -2.88 4.30 12.99
CA ALA A 19 -2.29 4.71 11.71
C ALA A 19 -2.41 3.60 10.66
N ALA A 20 -2.27 2.34 11.06
CA ALA A 20 -2.45 1.20 10.17
C ALA A 20 -3.89 1.14 9.65
N LEU A 21 -4.86 1.29 10.55
CA LEU A 21 -6.28 1.32 10.18
C LEU A 21 -6.62 2.52 9.28
N PHE A 22 -6.08 3.70 9.58
CA PHE A 22 -6.23 4.88 8.72
C PHE A 22 -5.72 4.60 7.30
N GLY A 23 -4.52 4.03 7.17
CA GLY A 23 -3.96 3.67 5.87
C GLY A 23 -4.84 2.70 5.09
N VAL A 24 -5.26 1.60 5.73
CA VAL A 24 -6.18 0.62 5.10
C VAL A 24 -7.48 1.27 4.64
N ALA A 25 -8.10 2.10 5.48
CA ALA A 25 -9.35 2.78 5.14
C ALA A 25 -9.14 3.80 4.00
N PHE A 26 -8.11 4.62 4.07
CA PHE A 26 -7.81 5.66 3.08
C PHE A 26 -7.54 5.06 1.70
N PHE A 27 -6.69 4.04 1.62
CA PHE A 27 -6.37 3.38 0.36
C PHE A 27 -7.50 2.49 -0.15
N GLY A 28 -8.26 1.85 0.76
CA GLY A 28 -9.47 1.11 0.40
C GLY A 28 -10.55 2.00 -0.24
N ILE A 29 -10.82 3.17 0.37
CA ILE A 29 -11.76 4.15 -0.19
C ILE A 29 -11.26 4.70 -1.52
N SER A 30 -9.96 5.03 -1.60
CA SER A 30 -9.33 5.51 -2.84
C SER A 30 -9.44 4.49 -3.98
N MET A 31 -9.22 3.20 -3.70
CA MET A 31 -9.38 2.12 -4.67
C MET A 31 -10.82 2.03 -5.18
N ILE A 32 -11.80 2.05 -4.26
CA ILE A 32 -13.22 2.01 -4.62
C ILE A 32 -13.58 3.23 -5.47
N ALA A 33 -13.13 4.42 -5.08
CA ALA A 33 -13.38 5.65 -5.84
C ALA A 33 -12.82 5.56 -7.28
N CYS A 34 -11.60 5.05 -7.46
CA CYS A 34 -11.00 4.86 -8.78
C CYS A 34 -11.80 3.86 -9.64
N ILE A 35 -12.24 2.74 -9.05
CA ILE A 35 -13.06 1.74 -9.75
C ILE A 35 -14.42 2.34 -10.16
N LEU A 36 -15.08 3.07 -9.26
CA LEU A 36 -16.35 3.75 -9.54
C LEU A 36 -16.19 4.76 -10.68
N GLN A 37 -15.08 5.52 -10.70
CA GLN A 37 -14.81 6.47 -11.78
C GLN A 37 -14.59 5.78 -13.14
N VAL A 38 -14.02 4.57 -13.18
CA VAL A 38 -13.90 3.78 -14.42
C VAL A 38 -15.26 3.25 -14.91
N ILE A 39 -16.12 2.80 -13.98
CA ILE A 39 -17.43 2.21 -14.30
C ILE A 39 -18.42 3.30 -14.74
N PHE A 40 -18.57 4.35 -13.93
CA PHE A 40 -19.60 5.40 -14.08
C PHE A 40 -19.09 6.66 -14.80
N GLY A 41 -17.79 6.77 -15.05
CA GLY A 41 -17.20 7.92 -15.74
C GLY A 41 -17.76 8.09 -17.15
N ARG A 42 -18.10 9.35 -17.49
CA ARG A 42 -18.60 9.72 -18.83
C ARG A 42 -17.59 9.45 -19.94
N HIS A 43 -16.30 9.44 -19.61
CA HIS A 43 -15.21 9.01 -20.48
C HIS A 43 -14.54 7.77 -19.88
N LYS A 44 -14.26 6.77 -20.73
CA LYS A 44 -13.62 5.51 -20.34
C LYS A 44 -12.12 5.71 -20.06
N HIS A 45 -11.83 6.29 -18.91
CA HIS A 45 -10.48 6.54 -18.42
C HIS A 45 -9.85 5.25 -17.85
N TYR A 46 -9.56 4.28 -18.72
CA TYR A 46 -8.95 2.99 -18.31
C TYR A 46 -7.61 3.14 -17.59
N TRP A 47 -6.90 4.26 -17.77
CA TRP A 47 -5.68 4.58 -17.04
C TRP A 47 -5.91 4.66 -15.52
N MET A 48 -7.13 4.96 -15.04
CA MET A 48 -7.44 4.94 -13.60
C MET A 48 -7.39 3.54 -12.98
N LEU A 49 -7.37 2.47 -13.78
CA LEU A 49 -7.15 1.11 -13.26
C LEU A 49 -5.73 0.95 -12.69
N THR A 50 -4.72 1.66 -13.22
CA THR A 50 -3.37 1.60 -12.65
C THR A 50 -3.31 2.27 -11.28
N ILE A 51 -4.06 3.36 -11.08
CA ILE A 51 -4.22 4.02 -9.77
C ILE A 51 -5.00 3.12 -8.81
N ALA A 52 -6.06 2.44 -9.27
CA ALA A 52 -6.78 1.48 -8.44
C ALA A 52 -5.87 0.34 -7.98
N LEU A 53 -4.99 -0.15 -8.85
CA LEU A 53 -3.99 -1.17 -8.51
C LEU A 53 -2.93 -0.63 -7.53
N ALA A 54 -2.50 0.62 -7.69
CA ALA A 54 -1.61 1.28 -6.73
C ALA A 54 -2.26 1.38 -5.34
N ALA A 55 -3.51 1.80 -5.27
CA ALA A 55 -4.26 1.90 -4.02
C ALA A 55 -4.48 0.52 -3.37
N LEU A 56 -4.68 -0.54 -4.17
CA LEU A 56 -4.72 -1.91 -3.65
C LEU A 56 -3.38 -2.30 -3.00
N GLY A 57 -2.25 -2.02 -3.67
CA GLY A 57 -0.92 -2.30 -3.14
C GLY A 57 -0.63 -1.52 -1.84
N GLU A 58 -0.95 -0.23 -1.79
CA GLU A 58 -0.85 0.55 -0.56
C GLU A 58 -1.73 -0.07 0.55
N GLY A 59 -2.99 -0.38 0.25
CA GLY A 59 -3.90 -1.03 1.19
C GLY A 59 -3.36 -2.34 1.76
N LEU A 60 -2.71 -3.18 0.93
CA LEU A 60 -2.03 -4.39 1.37
C LEU A 60 -0.85 -4.09 2.29
N GLY A 61 -0.06 -3.06 1.99
CA GLY A 61 1.08 -2.64 2.82
C GLY A 61 0.64 -2.16 4.20
N TRP A 62 -0.42 -1.35 4.27
CA TRP A 62 -1.00 -0.89 5.52
C TRP A 62 -1.73 -2.00 6.29
N GLY A 63 -2.33 -2.97 5.58
CA GLY A 63 -2.88 -4.18 6.18
C GLY A 63 -1.82 -5.07 6.80
N ALA A 64 -0.67 -5.20 6.15
CA ALA A 64 0.50 -5.89 6.70
C ALA A 64 1.07 -5.15 7.92
N ARG A 65 1.06 -3.82 7.95
CA ARG A 65 1.40 -3.02 9.14
C ARG A 65 0.45 -3.29 10.31
N LEU A 66 -0.85 -3.46 10.03
CA LEU A 66 -1.83 -3.82 11.05
C LEU A 66 -1.57 -5.23 11.60
N TRP A 67 -1.24 -6.20 10.73
CA TRP A 67 -0.81 -7.53 11.17
C TRP A 67 0.44 -7.44 12.05
N ALA A 68 1.45 -6.67 11.65
CA ALA A 68 2.65 -6.47 12.45
C ALA A 68 2.40 -5.87 13.84
N HIS A 69 1.27 -5.18 14.08
CA HIS A 69 0.89 -4.75 15.42
C HIS A 69 0.56 -5.94 16.34
N PHE A 70 -0.13 -6.95 15.82
CA PHE A 70 -0.52 -8.14 16.60
C PHE A 70 0.58 -9.20 16.67
N ALA A 71 1.47 -9.24 15.67
CA ALA A 71 2.59 -10.19 15.59
C ALA A 71 3.89 -9.47 15.21
N PRO A 72 4.49 -8.66 16.10
CA PRO A 72 5.66 -7.82 15.79
C PRO A 72 6.94 -8.64 15.54
N THR A 73 6.99 -9.88 16.01
CA THR A 73 8.13 -10.78 15.80
C THR A 73 8.07 -11.54 14.48
N ASP A 74 6.99 -11.40 13.72
CA ASP A 74 6.84 -12.06 12.44
C ASP A 74 7.53 -11.24 11.33
N TRP A 75 8.42 -11.89 10.59
CA TRP A 75 9.13 -11.31 9.45
C TRP A 75 8.21 -11.08 8.24
N MET A 76 7.19 -11.92 8.07
CA MET A 76 6.31 -11.88 6.92
C MET A 76 5.57 -10.53 6.75
N PRO A 77 4.88 -9.98 7.78
CA PRO A 77 4.18 -8.71 7.64
C PRO A 77 5.14 -7.54 7.37
N PHE A 78 6.36 -7.56 7.92
CA PHE A 78 7.39 -6.56 7.60
C PHE A 78 7.79 -6.57 6.13
N MET A 79 8.02 -7.77 5.59
CA MET A 79 8.38 -7.94 4.18
C MET A 79 7.23 -7.52 3.25
N ILE A 80 5.99 -7.95 3.53
CA ILE A 80 4.81 -7.55 2.75
C ILE A 80 4.64 -6.03 2.78
N GLN A 81 4.73 -5.41 3.96
CA GLN A 81 4.62 -3.95 4.09
C GLN A 81 5.66 -3.25 3.21
N THR A 82 6.93 -3.62 3.35
CA THR A 82 8.02 -2.95 2.64
C THR A 82 7.92 -3.14 1.12
N CYS A 83 7.71 -4.37 0.66
CA CYS A 83 7.59 -4.65 -0.77
C CYS A 83 6.39 -3.91 -1.38
N SER A 84 5.24 -3.92 -0.70
CA SER A 84 4.02 -3.32 -1.24
C SER A 84 4.12 -1.79 -1.32
N LEU A 85 4.62 -1.14 -0.26
CA LEU A 85 4.75 0.32 -0.22
C LEU A 85 5.83 0.86 -1.17
N VAL A 86 6.84 0.07 -1.52
CA VAL A 86 7.84 0.46 -2.53
C VAL A 86 7.30 0.31 -3.95
N VAL A 87 6.55 -0.75 -4.23
CA VAL A 87 6.04 -1.04 -5.58
C VAL A 87 4.83 -0.16 -5.95
N SER A 88 3.95 0.12 -5.01
CA SER A 88 2.71 0.87 -5.25
C SER A 88 2.89 2.26 -5.88
N PRO A 89 3.81 3.14 -5.44
CA PRO A 89 4.00 4.46 -6.04
C PRO A 89 4.51 4.41 -7.50
N ILE A 90 5.11 3.31 -7.92
CA ILE A 90 5.56 3.11 -9.31
C ILE A 90 4.35 3.05 -10.25
N LEU A 91 3.25 2.45 -9.80
CA LEU A 91 2.01 2.36 -10.58
C LEU A 91 1.31 3.72 -10.73
N ILE A 92 1.45 4.60 -9.74
CA ILE A 92 0.98 5.99 -9.83
C ILE A 92 1.78 6.74 -10.88
N SER A 93 3.12 6.62 -10.85
CA SER A 93 3.99 7.23 -11.87
C SER A 93 3.67 6.74 -13.29
N ALA A 94 3.36 5.44 -13.45
CA ALA A 94 2.90 4.89 -14.72
C ALA A 94 1.57 5.50 -15.20
N ALA A 95 0.65 5.80 -14.27
CA ALA A 95 -0.60 6.49 -14.57
C ALA A 95 -0.35 7.92 -15.08
N ASP A 96 0.57 8.65 -14.43
CA ASP A 96 0.91 10.03 -14.77
C ASP A 96 1.54 10.12 -16.18
N TYR A 97 2.41 9.19 -16.55
CA TYR A 97 2.97 9.16 -17.91
C TYR A 97 1.89 8.96 -18.98
N ILE A 98 0.92 8.08 -18.74
CA ILE A 98 -0.20 7.86 -19.67
C ILE A 98 -1.08 9.12 -19.74
N LEU A 99 -1.33 9.76 -18.60
CA LEU A 99 -2.14 10.97 -18.53
C LEU A 99 -1.48 12.13 -19.31
N PHE A 100 -0.19 12.40 -19.07
CA PHE A 100 0.53 13.47 -19.74
C PHE A 100 0.73 13.24 -21.23
N CYS A 101 0.97 12.01 -21.68
CA CYS A 101 1.04 11.70 -23.12
C CYS A 101 -0.30 11.88 -23.85
N LYS A 102 -1.40 12.04 -23.11
CA LYS A 102 -2.75 12.18 -23.67
C LYS A 102 -3.25 13.63 -23.66
N LEU A 103 -2.53 14.53 -22.99
CA LEU A 103 -2.72 15.98 -23.01
C LEU A 103 -1.95 16.60 -24.19
#